data_AF-A0A0Q3JZJ0-F1
#
_entry.id   AF-A0A0Q3JZJ0-F1
#
_cell.length_a   1.000
_cell.length_b   1.000
_cell.length_c   1.000
_cell.angle_alpha   90.00
_cell.angle_beta   90.00
_cell.angle_gamma   90.00
#
_symmetry.space_group_name_H-M   'P 1'
#
loop_
_entity.id
_entity.type
_entity.pdbx_description
1 polymer ?
#
loop_
_entity_poly.entity_id
_entity_poly.type
_entity_poly.pdbx_seq_one_letter_code
_entity_poly.pdbx_strand_id
1 'polypeptide(L)'
;MRTSSRLLLLAVVTIVAVVYPVATSAEQPWYPIDGEDITKPFFQTLGKWAVTEHVKQTQHFLKFDKVFSGERQELSEGMKYHFVIIALNGGGNTGRYDAELIEGNPRRLISFAPPN
;
A
#
# COMPACT_ATOMS: atom_id res chain seq x y z
N MET A 1 -43.50 -5.11 -70.07
CA MET A 1 -44.74 -5.25 -69.27
C MET A 1 -44.33 -5.59 -67.84
N ARG A 2 -44.73 -4.71 -66.90
CA ARG A 2 -44.76 -4.82 -65.42
C ARG A 2 -43.46 -5.28 -64.73
N THR A 3 -42.54 -4.40 -64.35
CA THR A 3 -42.52 -3.54 -63.13
C THR A 3 -43.07 -4.19 -61.86
N SER A 4 -42.28 -4.01 -60.79
CA SER A 4 -42.62 -4.07 -59.37
C SER A 4 -42.49 -5.42 -58.67
N SER A 5 -41.51 -5.52 -57.77
CA SER A 5 -41.84 -5.87 -56.39
C SER A 5 -40.78 -5.32 -55.44
N ARG A 6 -41.19 -4.34 -54.62
CA ARG A 6 -40.46 -3.82 -53.47
C ARG A 6 -40.73 -4.77 -52.30
N LEU A 7 -39.71 -5.35 -51.69
CA LEU A 7 -39.81 -5.83 -50.31
C LEU A 7 -38.56 -5.46 -49.52
N LEU A 8 -38.76 -4.38 -48.75
CA LEU A 8 -38.18 -4.03 -47.46
C LEU A 8 -37.82 -5.27 -46.62
N LEU A 9 -36.74 -5.24 -45.82
CA LEU A 9 -36.78 -5.40 -44.34
C LEU A 9 -35.38 -5.63 -43.72
N LEU A 10 -35.11 -4.77 -42.73
CA LEU A 10 -34.20 -4.83 -41.58
C LEU A 10 -32.68 -5.03 -41.79
N ALA A 11 -31.97 -3.90 -41.73
CA ALA A 11 -30.64 -3.87 -41.10
C ALA A 11 -30.83 -3.98 -39.57
N VAL A 12 -30.65 -5.18 -39.02
CA VAL A 12 -30.58 -5.38 -37.56
C VAL A 12 -29.19 -4.93 -37.11
N VAL A 13 -29.09 -3.72 -36.57
CA VAL A 13 -27.87 -3.26 -35.88
C VAL A 13 -27.90 -3.87 -34.49
N THR A 14 -27.20 -4.99 -34.32
CA THR A 14 -26.93 -5.58 -33.01
C THR A 14 -25.91 -4.71 -32.28
N ILE A 15 -26.39 -3.84 -31.40
CA ILE A 15 -25.54 -3.12 -30.45
C ILE A 15 -25.10 -4.14 -29.40
N VAL A 16 -23.93 -4.75 -29.60
CA VAL A 16 -23.31 -5.59 -28.58
C VAL A 16 -22.75 -4.66 -27.51
N ALA A 17 -23.49 -4.50 -26.41
CA ALA A 17 -22.96 -3.86 -25.22
C ALA A 17 -21.87 -4.76 -24.64
N VAL A 18 -20.60 -4.44 -24.94
CA VAL A 18 -19.46 -5.10 -24.32
C VAL A 18 -19.40 -4.61 -22.88
N VAL A 19 -19.92 -5.44 -21.98
CA VAL A 19 -19.78 -5.23 -20.54
C VAL A 19 -18.39 -5.75 -20.16
N TYR A 20 -17.43 -4.85 -20.00
CA TYR A 20 -16.15 -5.23 -19.43
C TYR A 20 -16.36 -5.51 -17.94
N PRO A 21 -15.90 -6.66 -17.40
CA PRO A 21 -15.86 -6.82 -15.97
C PRO A 21 -14.91 -5.75 -15.41
N VAL A 22 -15.45 -4.83 -14.61
CA VAL A 22 -14.62 -3.99 -13.75
C VAL A 22 -14.07 -4.93 -12.70
N ALA A 23 -12.79 -5.30 -12.85
CA ALA A 23 -12.07 -5.98 -11.81
C ALA A 23 -11.95 -5.01 -10.62
N THR A 24 -12.86 -5.12 -9.67
CA THR A 24 -12.63 -4.59 -8.32
C THR A 24 -11.44 -5.35 -7.78
N SER A 25 -10.25 -4.74 -7.81
CA SER A 25 -9.09 -5.26 -7.10
C SER A 25 -9.46 -5.25 -5.62
N ALA A 26 -9.77 -6.41 -5.06
CA ALA A 26 -9.88 -6.52 -3.61
C ALA A 26 -8.48 -6.22 -3.05
N GLU A 27 -8.35 -5.12 -2.31
CA GLU A 27 -7.10 -4.84 -1.59
C GLU A 27 -6.79 -6.07 -0.72
N GLN A 28 -5.56 -6.60 -0.84
CA GLN A 28 -5.18 -7.76 -0.03
C GLN A 28 -5.34 -7.40 1.46
N PRO A 29 -5.88 -8.30 2.30
CA PRO A 29 -6.12 -7.98 3.70
C PRO A 29 -4.82 -7.75 4.45
N TRP A 30 -4.88 -6.90 5.47
CA TRP A 30 -3.80 -6.73 6.43
C TRP A 30 -3.79 -7.87 7.44
N TYR A 31 -2.59 -8.33 7.78
CA TYR A 31 -2.35 -9.37 8.76
C TYR A 31 -1.50 -8.81 9.89
N PRO A 32 -2.01 -8.86 11.14
CA PRO A 32 -1.27 -8.42 12.30
C PRO A 32 0.03 -9.24 12.49
N ILE A 33 1.10 -8.56 12.93
CA ILE A 33 2.40 -9.17 13.25
C ILE A 33 2.41 -9.52 14.76
N ASP A 34 1.40 -10.27 15.18
CA ASP A 34 1.14 -10.56 16.61
C ASP A 34 1.81 -11.87 17.03
N GLY A 35 1.91 -12.81 16.09
CA GLY A 35 2.53 -14.13 16.27
C GLY A 35 3.94 -14.25 15.69
N GLU A 36 4.32 -13.34 14.79
CA GLU A 36 5.71 -13.15 14.38
C GLU A 36 6.32 -12.14 15.33
N ASP A 37 7.21 -12.58 16.23
CA ASP A 37 7.82 -11.71 17.23
C ASP A 37 8.31 -10.38 16.59
N ILE A 38 7.58 -9.28 16.86
CA ILE A 38 7.87 -7.95 16.32
C ILE A 38 9.27 -7.47 16.74
N THR A 39 9.84 -8.09 17.78
CA THR A 39 11.20 -7.82 18.26
C THR A 39 12.28 -8.48 17.39
N LYS A 40 11.90 -9.33 16.41
CA LYS A 40 12.84 -9.95 15.48
C LYS A 40 13.72 -8.89 14.80
N PRO A 41 15.02 -9.18 14.60
CA PRO A 41 15.96 -8.24 14.00
C PRO A 41 15.50 -7.68 12.64
N PHE A 42 14.77 -8.49 11.87
CA PHE A 42 14.22 -8.09 10.57
C PHE A 42 13.30 -6.87 10.69
N PHE A 43 12.25 -6.93 11.51
CA PHE A 43 11.30 -5.81 11.67
C PHE A 43 11.95 -4.58 12.30
N GLN A 44 12.82 -4.78 13.30
CA GLN A 44 13.55 -3.68 13.92
C GLN A 44 14.48 -2.97 12.92
N THR A 45 15.09 -3.72 11.99
CA THR A 45 15.93 -3.15 10.91
C THR A 45 15.08 -2.35 9.92
N LEU A 46 13.89 -2.84 9.56
CA LEU A 46 12.96 -2.11 8.70
C LEU A 46 12.45 -0.82 9.36
N GLY A 47 12.07 -0.86 10.64
CA GLY A 47 11.66 0.32 11.39
C GLY A 47 12.78 1.37 11.50
N LYS A 48 14.02 0.93 11.79
CA LYS A 48 15.19 1.82 11.81
C LYS A 48 15.44 2.45 10.44
N TRP A 49 15.29 1.67 9.37
CA TRP A 49 15.40 2.18 8.01
C TRP A 49 14.34 3.24 7.71
N ALA A 50 13.08 3.01 8.09
CA ALA A 50 11.99 3.98 7.89
C ALA A 50 12.27 5.33 8.58
N VAL A 51 12.73 5.31 9.84
CA VAL A 51 13.15 6.53 10.55
C VAL A 51 14.30 7.23 9.81
N THR A 52 15.28 6.46 9.33
CA THR A 52 16.42 7.02 8.59
C THR A 52 15.99 7.70 7.30
N GLU A 53 15.09 7.09 6.53
CA GLU A 53 14.55 7.68 5.30
C GLU A 53 13.73 8.94 5.56
N HIS A 54 12.92 8.96 6.63
CA HIS A 54 12.19 10.16 7.01
C HIS A 54 13.14 11.32 7.37
N VAL A 55 14.16 11.07 8.20
CA VAL A 55 15.13 12.09 8.62
C VAL A 55 15.88 12.70 7.43
N LYS A 56 16.18 11.90 6.39
CA LYS A 56 16.79 12.41 5.15
C LYS A 56 15.90 13.43 4.43
N GLN A 57 14.58 13.31 4.54
CA GLN A 57 13.61 14.14 3.82
C GLN A 57 13.21 15.39 4.59
N THR A 58 13.16 15.33 5.93
CA THR A 58 12.45 16.35 6.72
C THR A 58 13.35 17.28 7.54
N GLN A 59 14.67 17.07 7.55
CA GLN A 59 15.63 17.79 8.41
C GLN A 59 15.34 17.67 9.94
N HIS A 60 14.31 16.94 10.34
CA HIS A 60 14.00 16.68 11.75
C HIS A 60 14.93 15.59 12.28
N PHE A 61 15.43 15.78 13.50
CA PHE A 61 16.21 14.76 14.18
C PHE A 61 15.28 13.80 14.92
N LEU A 62 15.15 12.58 14.39
CA LEU A 62 14.52 11.44 15.04
C LEU A 62 15.53 10.32 15.23
N LYS A 63 15.53 9.71 16.42
CA LYS A 63 16.32 8.51 16.74
C LYS A 63 15.37 7.35 16.95
N PHE A 64 15.53 6.29 16.16
CA PHE A 64 14.80 5.04 16.33
C PHE A 64 15.05 4.42 17.71
N ASP A 65 13.99 3.98 18.38
CA ASP A 65 14.04 3.17 19.60
C ASP A 65 13.64 1.71 19.29
N LYS A 66 12.38 1.50 18.87
CA LYS A 66 11.87 0.18 18.49
C LYS A 66 10.65 0.25 17.58
N VAL A 67 10.37 -0.84 16.87
CA VAL A 67 9.02 -1.11 16.37
C VAL A 67 8.19 -1.67 17.53
N PHE A 68 7.07 -1.01 17.84
CA PHE A 68 6.16 -1.37 18.94
C PHE A 68 5.13 -2.41 18.50
N SER A 69 4.54 -2.22 17.33
CA SER A 69 3.57 -3.13 16.72
C SER A 69 3.60 -2.96 15.21
N GLY A 70 2.96 -3.87 14.48
CA GLY A 70 2.79 -3.71 13.06
C GLY A 70 1.85 -4.73 12.45
N GLU A 71 1.53 -4.47 11.19
CA GLU A 71 0.75 -5.32 10.33
C GLU A 71 1.42 -5.36 8.95
N ARG A 72 1.12 -6.41 8.20
CA ARG A 72 1.66 -6.63 6.87
C ARG A 72 0.57 -6.93 5.86
N GLN A 73 0.81 -6.57 4.62
CA GLN A 73 -0.04 -6.86 3.50
C GLN A 73 0.85 -7.41 2.37
N GLU A 74 0.49 -8.58 1.86
CA GLU A 74 1.14 -9.15 0.68
C GLU A 74 0.81 -8.30 -0.55
N LEU A 75 1.82 -8.09 -1.40
CA LEU A 75 1.68 -7.41 -2.68
C LEU A 75 2.09 -8.38 -3.79
N SER A 76 1.66 -8.10 -5.03
CA SER A 76 2.14 -8.87 -6.20
C SER A 76 3.67 -8.87 -6.33
N GLU A 77 4.31 -7.80 -5.86
CA GLU A 77 5.77 -7.70 -5.76
C GLU A 77 6.16 -7.12 -4.40
N GLY A 78 6.68 -7.98 -3.51
CA GLY A 78 7.17 -7.59 -2.18
C GLY A 78 6.10 -7.62 -1.08
N MET A 79 6.39 -6.96 0.04
CA MET A 79 5.52 -6.91 1.22
C MET A 79 5.33 -5.48 1.70
N LYS A 80 4.08 -5.06 1.89
CA LYS A 80 3.78 -3.79 2.54
C LYS A 80 3.72 -4.01 4.05
N TYR A 81 4.29 -3.07 4.80
CA TYR A 81 4.25 -3.04 6.24
C TYR A 81 3.67 -1.71 6.71
N HIS A 82 2.86 -1.77 7.75
CA HIS A 82 2.50 -0.63 8.60
C HIS A 82 3.11 -0.90 9.96
N PHE A 83 3.99 -0.01 10.41
CA PHE A 83 4.63 -0.09 11.72
C PHE A 83 4.23 1.07 12.61
N VAL A 84 3.94 0.77 13.87
CA VAL A 84 3.94 1.76 14.94
C VAL A 84 5.34 1.78 15.54
N ILE A 85 6.05 2.89 15.37
CA ILE A 85 7.45 3.07 15.78
C ILE A 85 7.53 3.99 16.99
N ILE A 86 8.34 3.61 17.95
CA ILE A 86 8.81 4.49 19.02
C ILE A 86 10.10 5.15 18.57
N ALA A 87 10.15 6.48 18.62
CA ALA A 87 11.35 7.26 18.30
C ALA A 87 11.51 8.45 19.24
N LEU A 88 12.75 8.90 19.43
CA LEU A 88 13.09 10.07 20.24
C LEU A 88 13.35 11.27 19.32
N ASN A 89 12.86 12.45 19.70
CA ASN A 89 13.23 13.70 19.04
C ASN A 89 14.60 14.22 19.52
N GLY A 90 15.09 15.31 18.92
CA GLY A 90 16.36 15.95 19.31
C GLY A 90 16.45 16.39 20.78
N GLY A 91 15.31 16.56 21.47
CA GLY A 91 15.26 16.84 22.90
C GLY A 91 15.23 15.60 23.79
N GLY A 92 15.33 14.39 23.22
CA GLY A 92 15.27 13.12 23.95
C GLY A 92 13.85 12.70 24.35
N ASN A 93 12.82 13.40 23.91
CA ASN A 93 11.43 13.03 24.20
C ASN A 93 10.96 11.93 23.25
N THR A 94 10.32 10.91 23.81
CA THR A 94 9.77 9.78 23.07
C THR A 94 8.42 10.13 22.44
N GLY A 95 8.22 9.74 21.18
CA GLY A 95 6.95 9.82 20.45
C GLY A 95 6.62 8.52 19.72
N ARG A 96 5.33 8.34 19.42
CA ARG A 96 4.81 7.28 18.53
C ARG A 96 4.65 7.82 17.13
N TYR A 97 4.94 6.99 16.13
CA TYR A 97 4.82 7.33 14.72
C TYR A 97 4.30 6.13 13.93
N ASP A 98 3.37 6.37 13.03
CA ASP A 98 2.97 5.41 12.01
C ASP A 98 3.90 5.53 10.80
N ALA A 99 4.35 4.39 10.31
CA ALA A 99 5.20 4.29 9.14
C ALA A 99 4.69 3.20 8.20
N GLU A 100 4.35 3.58 6.96
CA GLU A 100 4.07 2.62 5.89
C GLU A 100 5.28 2.48 4.97
N LEU A 101 5.68 1.26 4.66
CA LEU A 101 6.77 0.97 3.74
C LEU A 101 6.49 -0.29 2.91
N ILE A 102 7.17 -0.40 1.77
CA ILE A 102 7.18 -1.58 0.92
C ILE A 102 8.59 -2.19 0.95
N GLU A 103 8.68 -3.42 1.43
CA GLU A 103 9.84 -4.30 1.28
C GLU A 103 9.79 -4.98 -0.09
N GLY A 104 10.37 -4.29 -1.08
CA GLY A 104 10.55 -4.77 -2.45
C GLY A 104 11.95 -4.44 -2.96
N ASN A 105 12.14 -4.51 -4.27
CA ASN A 105 13.41 -4.13 -4.91
C ASN A 105 13.16 -3.08 -6.01
N PRO A 106 13.36 -1.77 -5.73
CA PRO A 106 13.91 -1.20 -4.51
C PRO A 106 12.89 -1.10 -3.35
N ARG A 107 13.39 -1.07 -2.12
CA ARG A 107 12.61 -0.76 -0.91
C ARG A 107 12.14 0.70 -0.92
N ARG A 108 10.92 0.97 -0.45
CA ARG A 108 10.30 2.31 -0.49
C ARG A 108 9.59 2.68 0.82
N LEU A 109 9.78 3.91 1.29
CA LEU A 109 8.99 4.51 2.37
C LEU A 109 7.78 5.20 1.73
N ILE A 110 6.58 4.89 2.20
CA ILE A 110 5.31 5.43 1.68
C ILE A 110 4.87 6.61 2.53
N SER A 111 4.86 6.46 3.85
CA SER A 111 4.46 7.51 4.78
C SER A 111 5.21 7.38 6.11
N PHE A 112 5.35 8.51 6.82
CA PHE A 112 5.85 8.55 8.19
C PHE A 112 5.24 9.77 8.89
N ALA A 113 4.38 9.56 9.89
CA ALA A 113 3.65 10.62 10.57
C ALA A 113 3.34 10.26 12.03
N PRO A 114 3.02 11.23 12.91
CA PRO A 114 2.40 10.93 14.20
C PRO A 114 1.08 10.16 14.01
N PRO A 115 0.65 9.35 14.99
CA PRO A 115 -0.62 8.65 14.93
C PRO A 115 -1.81 9.61 14.89
N ASN A 116 -2.82 9.23 14.12
CA ASN A 116 -4.10 9.93 14.01
C ASN A 116 -4.98 9.79 15.25
#